data_AF-A0A0F5LP01-F1
#
_entry.id   AF-A0A0F5LP01-F1
#
_cell.length_a   1.000
_cell.length_b   1.000
_cell.length_c   1.000
_cell.angle_alpha   90.00
_cell.angle_beta   90.00
_cell.angle_gamma   90.00
#
_symmetry.space_group_name_H-M   'P 1'
#
loop_
_entity.id
_entity.type
_entity.pdbx_description
1 polymer ?
#
loop_
_entity_poly.entity_id
_entity_poly.type
_entity_poly.pdbx_seq_one_letter_code
_entity_poly.pdbx_strand_id
1 'polypeptide(L)'
;MAVTKADLRHILGKDDADLVEQARHPGLAELTPDELRQLTSRLRERRNKASSAIAGHRRAIKGRGTGGTEKVEANQRRHYSIFGEALARTNKEHSRRQARRRREELIANSQRALSLKQAAGSPDRPATNPKASSGMKAKASAKTKKVGSVTQEGRVSQATKTAQAKRDNRGA
;
A
#
# COMPACT_ATOMS: atom_id res chain seq x y z
N MET A 1 -8.46 10.05 -23.49
CA MET A 1 -8.92 10.92 -24.60
C MET A 1 -9.72 12.06 -24.01
N ALA A 2 -9.54 13.30 -24.48
CA ALA A 2 -10.46 14.36 -24.11
C ALA A 2 -11.69 14.27 -25.02
N VAL A 3 -12.81 13.79 -24.49
CA VAL A 3 -14.08 13.69 -25.23
C VAL A 3 -14.96 14.87 -24.82
N THR A 4 -15.42 15.66 -25.80
CA THR A 4 -16.28 16.80 -25.53
C THR A 4 -17.74 16.36 -25.35
N LYS A 5 -18.59 17.24 -24.82
CA LYS A 5 -20.02 16.96 -24.66
C LYS A 5 -20.71 16.72 -26.01
N ALA A 6 -20.29 17.42 -27.06
CA ALA A 6 -20.79 17.21 -28.41
C ALA A 6 -20.40 15.81 -28.92
N ASP A 7 -19.13 15.42 -28.73
CA ASP A 7 -18.67 14.08 -29.11
C ASP A 7 -19.44 12.96 -28.39
N LEU A 8 -19.76 13.15 -27.10
CA LEU A 8 -20.56 12.18 -26.35
C LEU A 8 -21.92 11.94 -26.99
N ARG A 9 -22.60 13.00 -27.45
CA ARG A 9 -23.92 12.90 -28.10
C ARG A 9 -23.87 12.26 -29.48
N HIS A 10 -22.73 12.30 -30.15
CA HIS A 10 -22.53 11.63 -31.43
C HIS A 10 -22.14 10.16 -31.28
N ILE A 11 -21.42 9.81 -30.20
CA ILE A 11 -20.88 8.46 -29.99
C ILE A 11 -21.85 7.57 -29.20
N LEU A 12 -22.51 8.14 -28.17
CA LEU A 12 -23.38 7.42 -27.25
C LEU A 12 -24.85 7.77 -27.51
N GLY A 13 -25.74 6.87 -27.09
CA GLY A 13 -27.16 7.19 -26.98
C GLY A 13 -27.41 8.24 -25.91
N LYS A 14 -28.55 8.93 -25.97
CA LYS A 14 -28.91 10.03 -25.05
C LYS A 14 -28.72 9.66 -23.57
N ASP A 15 -29.31 8.55 -23.14
CA ASP A 15 -29.26 8.12 -21.73
C ASP A 15 -27.83 7.81 -21.26
N ASP A 16 -27.03 7.20 -22.12
CA ASP A 16 -25.64 6.85 -21.82
C ASP A 16 -24.75 8.10 -21.82
N ALA A 17 -25.01 9.08 -22.69
CA ALA A 17 -24.34 10.37 -22.71
C ALA A 17 -24.67 11.18 -21.44
N ASP A 18 -25.93 11.21 -21.02
CA ASP A 18 -26.37 11.88 -19.80
C ASP A 18 -25.75 11.23 -18.55
N LEU A 19 -25.64 9.89 -18.52
CA LEU A 19 -24.96 9.16 -17.44
C LEU A 19 -23.46 9.53 -17.35
N VAL A 20 -22.77 9.69 -18.48
CA VAL A 20 -21.36 10.09 -18.51
C VAL A 20 -21.20 11.56 -18.11
N GLU A 21 -22.13 12.42 -18.48
CA GLU A 21 -22.14 13.83 -18.08
C GLU A 21 -22.38 14.00 -16.57
N GLN A 22 -23.22 13.17 -15.93
CA GLN A 22 -23.35 13.13 -14.46
C GLN A 22 -22.03 12.81 -13.75
N ALA A 23 -21.14 12.05 -14.40
CA ALA A 23 -19.80 11.75 -13.90
C ALA A 23 -18.76 12.86 -14.15
N ARG A 24 -19.16 14.03 -14.65
CA ARG A 24 -18.30 15.21 -14.81
C ARG A 24 -18.56 16.23 -13.69
N HIS A 25 -17.55 17.07 -13.44
CA HIS A 25 -17.71 18.21 -12.53
C HIS A 25 -18.48 19.35 -13.23
N PRO A 26 -19.31 20.13 -12.52
CA PRO A 26 -19.50 20.11 -11.05
C PRO A 26 -20.43 19.01 -10.52
N GLY A 27 -21.34 18.46 -11.34
CA GLY A 27 -22.39 17.53 -10.89
C GLY A 27 -21.92 16.33 -10.06
N LEU A 28 -20.76 15.74 -10.41
CA LEU A 28 -20.15 14.66 -9.63
C LEU A 28 -19.89 15.01 -8.15
N ALA A 29 -19.60 16.28 -7.85
CA ALA A 29 -19.34 16.74 -6.48
C ALA A 29 -20.63 16.90 -5.66
N GLU A 30 -21.76 17.17 -6.32
CA GLU A 30 -23.07 17.44 -5.68
C GLU A 30 -23.81 16.15 -5.31
N LEU A 31 -23.46 15.01 -5.94
CA LEU A 31 -24.09 13.72 -5.67
C LEU A 31 -23.92 13.29 -4.21
N THR A 32 -24.97 12.73 -3.62
CA THR A 32 -24.92 12.07 -2.31
C THR A 32 -24.06 10.79 -2.37
N PRO A 33 -23.62 10.24 -1.23
CA PRO A 33 -22.86 8.98 -1.21
C PRO A 33 -23.60 7.81 -1.86
N ASP A 34 -24.93 7.80 -1.80
CA ASP A 34 -25.76 6.71 -2.31
C ASP A 34 -25.93 6.81 -3.81
N GLU A 35 -26.20 8.02 -4.32
CA GLU A 35 -26.22 8.31 -5.75
C GLU A 35 -24.88 8.04 -6.40
N LEU A 36 -23.76 8.37 -5.73
CA LEU A 36 -22.42 8.08 -6.24
C LEU A 36 -22.17 6.56 -6.38
N ARG A 37 -22.68 5.74 -5.44
CA ARG A 37 -22.63 4.28 -5.54
C ARG A 37 -23.49 3.76 -6.70
N GLN A 38 -24.71 4.28 -6.84
CA GLN A 38 -25.62 3.89 -7.93
C GLN A 38 -25.04 4.26 -9.30
N LEU A 39 -24.50 5.47 -9.45
CA LEU A 39 -23.81 5.94 -10.66
C LEU A 39 -22.64 5.00 -11.00
N THR A 40 -21.84 4.61 -10.00
CA THR A 40 -20.73 3.66 -10.16
C THR A 40 -21.23 2.31 -10.69
N SER A 41 -22.34 1.78 -10.16
CA SER A 41 -22.92 0.51 -10.65
C SER A 41 -23.35 0.61 -12.10
N ARG A 42 -24.12 1.64 -12.45
CA ARG A 42 -24.64 1.86 -13.81
C ARG A 42 -23.49 2.01 -14.81
N LEU A 43 -22.46 2.79 -14.48
CA LEU A 43 -21.27 2.95 -15.34
C LEU A 43 -20.52 1.63 -15.54
N ARG A 44 -20.38 0.80 -14.49
CA ARG A 44 -19.75 -0.53 -14.59
C ARG A 44 -20.55 -1.45 -15.48
N GLU A 45 -21.87 -1.48 -15.34
CA GLU A 45 -22.76 -2.29 -16.18
C GLU A 45 -22.63 -1.91 -17.66
N ARG A 46 -22.69 -0.61 -17.98
CA ARG A 46 -22.54 -0.10 -19.35
C ARG A 46 -21.16 -0.43 -19.95
N ARG A 47 -20.08 -0.23 -19.17
CA ARG A 47 -18.73 -0.62 -19.58
C ARG A 47 -18.60 -2.13 -19.81
N ASN A 48 -19.16 -2.94 -18.91
CA ASN A 48 -19.10 -4.40 -19.01
C ASN A 48 -19.88 -4.89 -20.24
N LYS A 49 -21.04 -4.27 -20.55
CA LYS A 49 -21.78 -4.54 -21.78
C LYS A 49 -20.94 -4.28 -23.02
N ALA A 50 -20.24 -3.13 -23.09
CA ALA A 50 -19.32 -2.83 -24.19
C ALA A 50 -18.15 -3.85 -24.26
N SER A 51 -17.58 -4.21 -23.11
CA SER A 51 -16.52 -5.22 -23.03
C SER A 51 -16.98 -6.59 -23.54
N SER A 52 -18.19 -7.01 -23.17
CA SER A 52 -18.79 -8.28 -23.63
C SER A 52 -19.05 -8.28 -25.13
N ALA A 53 -19.47 -7.14 -25.70
CA ALA A 53 -19.65 -6.98 -27.14
C ALA A 53 -18.31 -7.09 -27.89
N ILE A 54 -17.25 -6.45 -27.39
CA ILE A 54 -15.88 -6.58 -27.95
C ILE A 54 -15.40 -8.04 -27.89
N ALA A 55 -15.59 -8.72 -26.75
CA ALA A 55 -15.23 -10.12 -26.59
C ALA A 55 -16.05 -11.05 -27.50
N GLY A 56 -17.34 -10.75 -27.71
CA GLY A 56 -18.21 -11.43 -28.68
C GLY A 56 -17.65 -11.30 -30.10
N HIS A 57 -17.35 -10.09 -30.55
CA HIS A 57 -16.77 -9.82 -31.87
C HIS A 57 -15.45 -10.59 -32.09
N ARG A 58 -14.54 -10.55 -31.11
CA ARG A 58 -13.28 -11.31 -31.17
C ARG A 58 -13.48 -12.82 -31.27
N ARG A 59 -14.54 -13.36 -30.67
CA ARG A 59 -14.90 -14.78 -30.80
C ARG A 59 -15.49 -15.08 -32.17
N ALA A 60 -16.30 -14.18 -32.72
CA ALA A 60 -16.87 -14.31 -34.07
C ALA A 60 -15.79 -14.31 -35.16
N ILE A 61 -14.81 -13.40 -35.10
CA ILE A 61 -13.64 -13.42 -36.01
C ILE A 61 -12.91 -14.77 -35.96
N LYS A 62 -12.85 -15.38 -34.78
CA LYS A 62 -12.22 -16.70 -34.57
C LYS A 62 -13.12 -17.88 -34.95
N GLY A 63 -14.29 -17.65 -35.56
CA GLY A 63 -15.25 -18.69 -35.95
C GLY A 63 -15.97 -19.35 -34.77
N ARG A 64 -15.89 -18.79 -33.56
CA ARG A 64 -16.46 -19.35 -32.31
C ARG A 64 -17.65 -18.54 -31.78
N GLY A 65 -18.34 -17.79 -32.64
CA GLY A 65 -19.46 -16.94 -32.25
C GLY A 65 -20.23 -16.36 -33.43
N THR A 66 -21.42 -15.83 -33.17
CA THR A 66 -22.28 -15.21 -34.17
C THR A 66 -22.06 -13.69 -34.21
N GLY A 67 -21.79 -13.16 -35.41
CA GLY A 67 -21.92 -11.74 -35.74
C GLY A 67 -20.73 -10.84 -35.38
N GLY A 68 -20.51 -9.83 -36.25
CA GLY A 68 -19.63 -8.71 -36.00
C GLY A 68 -19.08 -8.08 -37.27
N THR A 69 -19.44 -6.84 -37.56
CA THR A 69 -18.73 -6.00 -38.54
C THR A 69 -17.65 -5.18 -37.81
N GLU A 70 -16.49 -4.95 -38.45
CA GLU A 70 -15.36 -4.24 -37.82
C GLU A 70 -15.74 -2.86 -37.25
N LYS A 71 -16.66 -2.15 -37.94
CA LYS A 71 -17.19 -0.85 -37.50
C LYS A 71 -17.91 -0.94 -36.14
N VAL A 72 -18.60 -2.04 -35.86
CA VAL A 72 -19.27 -2.25 -34.58
C VAL A 72 -18.25 -2.44 -33.46
N GLU A 73 -17.16 -3.19 -33.69
CA GLU A 73 -16.10 -3.34 -32.67
C GLU A 73 -15.43 -2.00 -32.35
N ALA A 74 -15.10 -1.20 -33.37
CA ALA A 74 -14.48 0.11 -33.17
C ALA A 74 -15.35 1.03 -32.30
N ASN A 75 -16.68 1.04 -32.54
CA ASN A 75 -17.62 1.81 -31.72
C ASN A 75 -17.69 1.28 -30.28
N GLN A 76 -17.76 -0.04 -30.09
CA GLN A 76 -17.78 -0.62 -28.74
C GLN A 76 -16.49 -0.36 -27.96
N ARG A 77 -15.33 -0.31 -28.63
CA ARG A 77 -14.06 0.10 -28.00
C ARG A 77 -14.10 1.56 -27.54
N ARG A 78 -14.71 2.46 -28.31
CA ARG A 78 -14.92 3.87 -27.90
C ARG A 78 -15.89 3.96 -26.72
N HIS A 79 -16.98 3.19 -26.72
CA HIS A 79 -17.90 3.14 -25.58
C HIS A 79 -17.18 2.66 -24.32
N TYR A 80 -16.40 1.59 -24.43
CA TYR A 80 -15.61 1.05 -23.33
C TYR A 80 -14.64 2.08 -22.74
N SER A 81 -13.90 2.82 -23.58
CA SER A 81 -12.96 3.83 -23.10
C SER A 81 -13.68 5.00 -22.43
N ILE A 82 -14.78 5.50 -23.00
CA ILE A 82 -15.56 6.59 -22.41
C ILE A 82 -16.12 6.22 -21.03
N PHE A 83 -16.75 5.05 -20.91
CA PHE A 83 -17.27 4.58 -19.62
C PHE A 83 -16.14 4.28 -18.63
N GLY A 84 -15.00 3.78 -19.10
CA GLY A 84 -13.81 3.58 -18.27
C GLY A 84 -13.28 4.87 -17.66
N GLU A 85 -13.20 5.94 -18.45
CA GLU A 85 -12.79 7.27 -17.97
C GLU A 85 -13.81 7.88 -17.00
N ALA A 86 -15.11 7.78 -17.30
CA ALA A 86 -16.17 8.22 -16.40
C ALA A 86 -16.07 7.50 -15.05
N LEU A 87 -15.90 6.18 -15.08
CA LEU A 87 -15.72 5.36 -13.87
C LEU A 87 -14.46 5.75 -13.09
N ALA A 88 -13.36 6.07 -13.77
CA ALA A 88 -12.13 6.53 -13.12
C ALA A 88 -12.35 7.84 -12.35
N ARG A 89 -13.11 8.80 -12.92
CA ARG A 89 -13.48 10.04 -12.24
C ARG A 89 -14.34 9.78 -11.01
N THR A 90 -15.37 8.94 -11.13
CA THR A 90 -16.26 8.56 -10.02
C THR A 90 -15.50 7.86 -8.89
N ASN A 91 -14.59 6.94 -9.22
CA ASN A 91 -13.74 6.27 -8.22
C ASN A 91 -12.79 7.27 -7.53
N LYS A 92 -12.23 8.23 -8.27
CA LYS A 92 -11.39 9.29 -7.69
C LYS A 92 -12.19 10.14 -6.71
N GLU A 93 -13.45 10.44 -7.01
CA GLU A 93 -14.35 11.15 -6.10
C GLU A 93 -14.62 10.34 -4.82
N HIS A 94 -14.88 9.03 -4.94
CA HIS A 94 -14.98 8.15 -3.79
C HIS A 94 -13.72 8.20 -2.90
N SER A 95 -12.54 8.04 -3.51
CA SER A 95 -11.27 8.10 -2.80
C SER A 95 -11.04 9.47 -2.13
N ARG A 96 -11.40 10.57 -2.80
CA ARG A 96 -11.32 11.94 -2.25
C ARG A 96 -12.18 12.08 -0.99
N ARG A 97 -13.44 11.64 -1.05
CA ARG A 97 -14.37 11.70 0.10
C ARG A 97 -13.90 10.82 1.25
N GLN A 98 -13.40 9.62 0.97
CA GLN A 98 -12.85 8.74 2.01
C GLN A 98 -11.58 9.31 2.65
N ALA A 99 -10.65 9.85 1.86
CA ALA A 99 -9.45 10.47 2.38
C ALA A 99 -9.77 11.66 3.29
N ARG A 100 -10.77 12.47 2.92
CA ARG A 100 -11.26 13.56 3.76
C ARG A 100 -11.83 13.06 5.09
N ARG A 101 -12.73 12.06 5.06
CA ARG A 101 -13.31 11.46 6.28
C ARG A 101 -12.23 10.89 7.21
N ARG A 102 -11.28 10.13 6.66
CA ARG A 102 -10.16 9.58 7.44
C ARG A 102 -9.30 10.66 8.10
N ARG A 103 -9.09 11.79 7.41
CA ARG A 103 -8.36 12.93 7.97
C ARG A 103 -9.13 13.57 9.13
N GLU A 104 -10.43 13.76 8.98
CA GLU A 104 -11.31 14.29 10.04
C GLU A 104 -11.34 13.36 11.26
N GLU A 105 -11.46 12.04 11.04
CA GLU A 105 -11.37 11.01 12.09
C GLU A 105 -10.02 11.03 12.82
N LEU A 106 -8.92 11.15 12.08
CA LEU A 106 -7.57 11.22 12.66
C LEU A 106 -7.42 12.45 13.57
N ILE A 107 -7.89 13.62 13.13
CA ILE A 107 -7.87 14.85 13.93
C ILE A 107 -8.69 14.65 15.21
N ALA A 108 -9.92 14.16 15.10
CA ALA A 108 -10.79 13.92 16.26
C ALA A 108 -10.19 12.90 17.25
N ASN A 109 -9.55 11.83 16.74
CA ASN A 109 -8.85 10.86 17.57
C ASN A 109 -7.64 11.48 18.29
N SER A 110 -6.84 12.30 17.59
CA SER A 110 -5.68 12.98 18.19
C SER A 110 -6.08 13.97 19.28
N GLN A 111 -7.17 14.70 19.08
CA GLN A 111 -7.70 15.64 20.07
C GLN A 111 -8.17 14.90 21.32
N ARG A 112 -8.89 13.77 21.15
CA ARG A 112 -9.30 12.90 22.26
C ARG A 112 -8.11 12.29 23.01
N ALA A 113 -7.09 11.83 22.29
CA ALA A 113 -5.89 11.30 22.92
C ALA A 113 -5.13 12.38 23.71
N LEU A 114 -5.05 13.59 23.17
CA LEU A 114 -4.43 14.73 23.84
C LEU A 114 -5.20 15.11 25.11
N SER A 115 -6.54 15.18 25.06
CA SER A 115 -7.35 15.51 26.23
C SER A 115 -7.22 14.46 27.33
N LEU A 116 -7.19 13.17 26.97
CA LEU A 116 -6.94 12.09 27.93
C LEU A 116 -5.55 12.17 28.56
N LYS A 117 -4.52 12.48 27.77
CA LYS A 117 -3.15 12.67 28.27
C LYS A 117 -3.05 13.86 29.21
N GLN A 118 -3.72 14.97 28.88
CA GLN A 118 -3.79 16.15 29.74
C GLN A 118 -4.54 15.85 31.05
N ALA A 119 -5.65 15.12 30.99
CA ALA A 119 -6.42 14.72 32.16
C ALA A 119 -5.68 13.72 33.06
N ALA A 120 -4.87 12.82 32.48
CA ALA A 120 -4.04 11.89 33.24
C ALA A 120 -2.87 12.57 33.98
N GLY A 121 -2.54 13.82 33.63
CA GLY A 121 -1.46 14.58 34.25
C GLY A 121 -0.06 14.04 33.91
N SER A 122 0.95 14.58 34.61
CA SER A 122 2.32 14.07 34.52
C SER A 122 2.43 12.79 35.36
N PRO A 123 2.98 11.70 34.82
CA PRO A 123 3.30 10.53 35.62
C PRO A 123 4.23 10.95 36.76
N ASP A 124 3.97 10.44 37.96
CA ASP A 124 4.89 10.63 39.08
C ASP A 124 6.19 9.90 38.73
N ARG A 125 7.23 10.68 38.42
CA ARG A 125 8.54 10.17 38.04
C ARG A 125 9.53 10.52 39.15
N PRO A 126 10.40 9.59 39.55
CA PRO A 126 11.44 9.90 40.51
C PRO A 126 12.29 11.06 39.97
N ALA A 127 12.59 12.01 40.86
CA ALA A 127 13.41 13.17 40.51
C ALA A 127 14.71 12.72 39.84
N THR A 128 14.95 13.20 38.63
CA THR A 128 16.21 13.00 37.91
C THR A 128 17.24 13.98 38.47
N ASN A 129 17.59 13.79 39.74
CA ASN A 129 18.67 14.55 40.34
C ASN A 129 19.97 14.21 39.60
N PRO A 130 20.76 15.19 39.15
CA PRO A 130 22.09 14.93 38.63
C PRO A 130 22.89 14.19 39.71
N LYS A 131 23.07 12.88 39.56
CA LYS A 131 24.03 12.16 40.40
C LYS A 131 25.40 12.52 39.88
N ALA A 132 26.23 13.17 40.71
CA ALA A 132 27.66 13.24 40.46
C ALA A 132 28.15 11.81 40.23
N SER A 133 28.60 11.50 39.02
CA SER A 133 29.19 10.19 38.76
C SER A 133 30.49 10.13 39.55
N SER A 134 30.47 9.48 40.70
CA SER A 134 31.70 8.88 41.19
C SER A 134 32.08 7.85 40.13
N GLY A 135 32.93 8.24 39.17
CA GLY A 135 33.28 7.42 38.02
C GLY A 135 33.73 6.00 38.41
N MET A 136 33.95 5.13 37.41
CA MET A 136 34.41 3.76 37.66
C MET A 136 35.65 3.76 38.56
N LYS A 137 35.51 3.27 39.80
CA LYS A 137 36.64 2.94 40.66
C LYS A 137 37.44 1.85 39.95
N ALA A 138 38.73 2.09 39.70
CA ALA A 138 39.61 1.12 39.07
C ALA A 138 39.59 -0.18 39.89
N LYS A 139 39.12 -1.27 39.28
CA LYS A 139 39.21 -2.60 39.86
C LYS A 139 40.67 -3.03 39.74
N ALA A 140 41.38 -3.18 40.85
CA ALA A 140 42.76 -3.65 40.82
C ALA A 140 42.78 -5.03 40.13
N SER A 141 43.42 -5.10 38.96
CA SER A 141 43.69 -6.36 38.28
C SER A 141 44.61 -7.18 39.17
N ALA A 142 44.10 -8.26 39.75
CA ALA A 142 44.94 -9.34 40.24
C ALA A 142 45.60 -9.95 38.99
N LYS A 143 46.78 -9.45 38.62
CA LYS A 143 47.57 -10.04 37.56
C LYS A 143 47.67 -11.55 37.82
N THR A 144 47.14 -12.33 36.89
CA THR A 144 47.17 -13.80 36.93
C THR A 144 48.62 -14.23 37.15
N LYS A 145 48.87 -15.06 38.17
CA LYS A 145 50.22 -15.60 38.45
C LYS A 145 50.73 -16.26 37.18
N LYS A 146 51.95 -15.89 36.77
CA LYS A 146 52.63 -16.45 35.60
C LYS A 146 52.84 -17.95 35.81
N VAL A 147 52.06 -18.80 35.11
CA VAL A 147 52.21 -20.25 35.17
C VAL A 147 53.31 -20.65 34.19
N GLY A 148 54.54 -20.80 34.68
CA GLY A 148 55.68 -21.35 33.93
C GLY A 148 56.63 -20.32 33.31
N SER A 149 57.76 -20.82 32.80
CA SER A 149 58.78 -20.03 32.10
C SER A 149 58.34 -19.71 30.66
N VAL A 150 58.57 -18.47 30.21
CA VAL A 150 58.26 -18.01 28.84
C VAL A 150 58.95 -18.87 27.78
N THR A 151 60.15 -19.37 28.09
CA THR A 151 60.94 -20.22 27.19
C THR A 151 60.29 -21.59 26.94
N GLN A 152 59.37 -22.03 27.80
CA GLN A 152 58.67 -23.32 27.65
C GLN A 152 57.25 -23.18 27.10
N GLU A 153 56.72 -21.96 27.01
CA GLU A 153 55.33 -21.70 26.59
C GLU A 153 55.06 -22.22 25.17
N GLY A 154 55.96 -21.94 24.23
CA GLY A 154 55.85 -22.44 22.86
C GLY A 154 55.88 -23.97 22.79
N ARG A 155 56.78 -24.62 23.55
CA ARG A 155 56.90 -26.08 23.59
C ARG A 155 55.64 -26.73 24.15
N VAL A 156 55.14 -26.23 25.28
CA VAL A 156 53.90 -26.75 25.91
C VAL A 156 52.71 -26.53 25.00
N SER A 157 52.57 -25.35 24.40
CA SER A 157 51.48 -25.03 23.47
C SER A 157 51.46 -25.98 22.26
N GLN A 158 52.62 -26.23 21.64
CA GLN A 158 52.72 -27.13 20.50
C GLN A 158 52.47 -28.60 20.88
N ALA A 159 52.95 -29.03 22.05
CA ALA A 159 52.66 -30.37 22.57
C ALA A 159 51.15 -30.56 22.79
N THR A 160 50.46 -29.59 23.40
CA THR A 160 49.01 -29.64 23.61
C THR A 160 48.24 -29.65 22.29
N LYS A 161 48.60 -28.79 21.32
CA LYS A 161 48.00 -28.78 19.98
C LYS A 161 48.16 -30.12 19.27
N THR A 162 49.35 -30.71 19.32
CA THR A 162 49.64 -32.01 18.69
C THR A 162 48.86 -33.14 19.36
N ALA A 163 48.77 -33.13 20.69
CA ALA A 163 47.99 -34.11 21.44
C ALA A 163 46.49 -34.00 21.14
N GLN A 164 45.97 -32.78 20.99
CA GLN A 164 44.58 -32.55 20.63
C GLN A 164 44.29 -33.02 19.20
N ALA A 165 45.13 -32.66 18.22
CA ALA A 165 44.97 -33.15 16.84
C ALA A 165 45.00 -34.68 16.75
N LYS A 166 45.86 -35.36 17.54
CA LYS A 166 45.86 -36.83 17.64
C LYS A 166 44.56 -37.38 18.24
N ARG A 167 43.97 -36.69 19.21
CA ARG A 167 42.70 -37.09 19.83
C ARG A 167 41.55 -36.87 18.85
N ASP A 168 41.53 -35.76 18.14
CA ASP A 168 40.51 -35.42 17.14
C ASP A 168 40.53 -36.42 15.97
N ASN A 169 41.73 -36.81 15.50
CA ASN A 169 41.89 -37.85 14.48
C ASN A 169 41.52 -39.26 14.94
N ARG A 170 41.34 -39.51 16.24
CA ARG A 170 40.83 -40.79 16.77
C ARG A 170 39.31 -40.80 16.92
N GLY A 171 38.66 -39.64 16.80
CA GLY A 171 37.21 -39.46 16.86
C GLY A 171 36.54 -39.23 15.50
N ALA A 172 37.29 -39.41 14.40
CA ALA A 172 36.81 -39.42 13.01
C ALA A 172 37.02 -40.82 12.42
#